data_AF-V9IIM7-F1
#
_entry.id   AF-V9IIM7-F1
#
_cell.length_a   1.000
_cell.length_b   1.000
_cell.length_c   1.000
_cell.angle_alpha   90.00
_cell.angle_beta   90.00
_cell.angle_gamma   90.00
#
_symmetry.space_group_name_H-M   'P 1'
#
loop_
_entity.id
_entity.type
_entity.pdbx_description
1 polymer ?
#
loop_
_entity_poly.entity_id
_entity_poly.type
_entity_poly.pdbx_seq_one_letter_code
_entity_poly.pdbx_strand_id
1 'polypeptide(L)'
;MTTAAKLYGKDLSEYDDVDVDDLLAQLTPEEINILAKEVDPDDSFMPPSQRCSYECDKSPTGPLNRKKLIEHINKQALETPDRPELKPYVPGVIRGKKWVPPPQETTKEKEAEEQIAIDLGEEYEQALSNATQEEIIDLAAILGFHSMMNQDQYHASLLNSGQPVGLGWDGITKASQPKPYPNGTSQ
;
A
#
# COMPACT_ATOMS: atom_id res chain seq x y z
N MET A 1 -14.25 6.69 -34.53
CA MET A 1 -15.48 5.89 -34.45
C MET A 1 -15.23 4.78 -33.45
N THR A 2 -15.83 4.87 -32.27
CA THR A 2 -15.76 3.80 -31.26
C THR A 2 -16.65 2.67 -31.74
N THR A 3 -16.07 1.53 -32.08
CA THR A 3 -16.81 0.31 -32.41
C THR A 3 -17.71 -0.05 -31.23
N ALA A 4 -19.01 -0.21 -31.46
CA ALA A 4 -19.96 -0.65 -30.44
C ALA A 4 -19.46 -1.95 -29.80
N ALA A 5 -19.47 -2.01 -28.46
CA ALA A 5 -19.08 -3.20 -27.74
C ALA A 5 -20.06 -4.32 -28.09
N LYS A 6 -19.54 -5.45 -28.59
CA LYS A 6 -20.35 -6.62 -28.92
C LYS A 6 -20.37 -7.56 -27.72
N LEU A 7 -21.56 -7.91 -27.24
CA LEU A 7 -21.74 -8.87 -26.16
C LEU A 7 -22.09 -10.23 -26.78
N TYR A 8 -21.32 -11.27 -26.47
CA TYR A 8 -21.44 -12.61 -27.08
C TYR A 8 -21.53 -12.62 -28.63
N GLY A 9 -20.85 -11.67 -29.29
CA GLY A 9 -20.81 -11.57 -30.75
C GLY A 9 -22.03 -10.89 -31.39
N LYS A 10 -23.00 -10.40 -30.59
CA LYS A 10 -24.17 -9.65 -31.03
C LYS A 10 -24.04 -8.16 -30.69
N ASP A 11 -24.72 -7.32 -31.46
CA ASP A 11 -24.81 -5.88 -31.17
C ASP A 11 -25.75 -5.64 -29.99
N LEU A 12 -25.39 -4.69 -29.10
CA LEU A 12 -26.13 -4.42 -27.86
C LEU A 12 -27.61 -4.10 -28.08
N SER A 13 -27.95 -3.46 -29.20
CA SER A 13 -29.34 -3.14 -29.57
C SER A 13 -30.24 -4.36 -29.74
N GLU A 14 -29.68 -5.55 -30.00
CA GLU A 14 -30.47 -6.78 -30.06
C GLU A 14 -31.01 -7.22 -28.69
N TYR A 15 -30.42 -6.73 -27.60
CA TYR A 15 -30.84 -7.03 -26.24
C TYR A 15 -31.84 -6.00 -25.68
N ASP A 16 -32.00 -4.84 -26.33
CA ASP A 16 -32.92 -3.78 -25.89
C ASP A 16 -34.40 -4.20 -26.02
N ASP A 17 -34.71 -5.06 -27.00
CA ASP A 17 -36.07 -5.53 -27.30
C ASP A 17 -36.41 -6.89 -26.65
N VAL A 18 -35.53 -7.44 -25.80
CA VAL A 18 -35.76 -8.73 -25.16
C VAL A 18 -36.71 -8.55 -23.97
N ASP A 19 -37.83 -9.26 -23.98
CA ASP A 19 -38.77 -9.26 -22.85
C ASP A 19 -38.16 -9.97 -21.64
N VAL A 20 -37.93 -9.18 -20.59
CA VAL A 20 -37.33 -9.64 -19.34
C VAL A 20 -38.28 -10.61 -18.61
N ASP A 21 -39.59 -10.42 -18.72
CA ASP A 21 -40.57 -11.28 -18.05
C ASP A 21 -40.59 -12.68 -18.68
N ASP A 22 -40.45 -12.77 -20.01
CA ASP A 22 -40.35 -14.04 -20.72
C ASP A 22 -39.06 -14.80 -20.39
N LEU A 23 -37.95 -14.09 -20.15
CA LEU A 23 -36.69 -14.69 -19.69
C LEU A 23 -36.85 -15.23 -18.27
N LEU A 24 -37.42 -14.44 -17.36
CA LEU A 24 -37.65 -14.83 -15.97
C LEU A 24 -38.61 -16.03 -15.86
N ALA A 25 -39.61 -16.13 -16.74
CA ALA A 25 -40.55 -17.24 -16.77
C ALA A 25 -39.92 -18.59 -17.17
N GLN A 26 -38.77 -18.58 -17.86
CA GLN A 26 -38.05 -19.79 -18.25
C GLN A 26 -37.16 -20.36 -17.13
N LEU A 27 -36.87 -19.57 -16.10
CA LEU A 27 -36.07 -20.01 -14.97
C LEU A 27 -36.91 -20.81 -13.96
N THR A 28 -36.29 -21.83 -13.36
CA THR A 28 -36.88 -22.55 -12.24
C THR A 28 -36.95 -21.68 -10.99
N PRO A 29 -37.85 -21.96 -10.03
CA PRO A 29 -37.91 -21.20 -8.78
C PRO A 29 -36.59 -21.21 -7.99
N GLU A 30 -35.78 -22.26 -8.12
CA GLU A 30 -34.45 -22.32 -7.51
C GLU A 30 -33.46 -21.39 -8.20
N GLU A 31 -33.44 -21.34 -9.53
CA GLU A 31 -32.55 -20.45 -10.29
C GLU A 31 -32.94 -18.97 -10.11
N ILE A 32 -34.24 -18.66 -10.02
CA ILE A 32 -34.72 -17.31 -9.68
C ILE A 32 -34.21 -16.90 -8.30
N ASN A 33 -34.25 -17.82 -7.32
CA ASN A 33 -33.76 -17.56 -5.97
C ASN A 33 -32.22 -17.35 -5.95
N ILE A 34 -31.48 -18.11 -6.75
CA ILE A 34 -30.03 -17.93 -6.90
C ILE A 34 -29.73 -16.56 -7.54
N LEU A 35 -30.42 -16.21 -8.62
CA LEU A 35 -30.25 -14.92 -9.30
C LEU A 35 -30.56 -13.74 -8.37
N ALA A 36 -31.62 -13.86 -7.56
CA ALA A 36 -31.96 -12.86 -6.55
C ALA A 36 -30.91 -12.73 -5.43
N LYS A 37 -30.02 -13.72 -5.24
CA LYS A 37 -28.95 -13.72 -4.24
C LYS A 37 -27.63 -13.17 -4.75
N GLU A 38 -27.44 -13.08 -6.07
CA GLU A 38 -26.27 -12.50 -6.71
C GLU A 38 -26.36 -10.97 -6.82
N VAL A 39 -26.78 -10.31 -5.74
CA VAL A 39 -26.83 -8.85 -5.65
C VAL A 39 -25.41 -8.32 -5.46
N ASP A 40 -25.05 -7.31 -6.26
CA ASP A 40 -23.78 -6.62 -6.13
C ASP A 40 -23.69 -5.99 -4.72
N PRO A 41 -22.69 -6.34 -3.89
CA PRO A 41 -22.52 -5.74 -2.57
C PRO A 41 -22.35 -4.21 -2.62
N ASP A 42 -21.98 -3.66 -3.77
CA ASP A 42 -21.78 -2.23 -3.99
C ASP A 42 -22.99 -1.53 -4.64
N ASP A 43 -24.12 -2.22 -4.86
CA ASP A 43 -25.33 -1.63 -5.45
C ASP A 43 -25.91 -0.51 -4.55
N SER A 44 -25.71 0.73 -5.00
CA SER A 44 -26.14 1.94 -4.29
C SER A 44 -27.66 2.10 -4.16
N PHE A 45 -28.44 1.44 -5.01
CA PHE A 45 -29.91 1.51 -4.99
C PHE A 45 -30.54 0.51 -4.02
N MET A 46 -29.79 -0.48 -3.56
CA MET A 46 -30.23 -1.44 -2.55
C MET A 46 -29.84 -0.98 -1.14
N PRO A 47 -30.72 -1.09 -0.13
CA PRO A 47 -30.36 -0.78 1.25
C PRO A 47 -29.27 -1.77 1.74
N PRO A 48 -28.33 -1.33 2.61
CA PRO A 48 -27.21 -2.18 3.06
C PRO A 48 -27.62 -3.55 3.61
N SER A 49 -28.79 -3.65 4.23
CA SER A 49 -29.32 -4.91 4.76
C SER A 49 -29.68 -5.95 3.69
N GLN A 50 -29.91 -5.52 2.44
CA GLN A 50 -30.28 -6.38 1.31
C GLN A 50 -29.11 -6.63 0.35
N ARG A 51 -27.93 -6.06 0.64
CA ARG A 51 -26.69 -6.32 -0.12
C ARG A 51 -25.95 -7.57 0.36
N CYS A 52 -26.38 -8.16 1.49
CA CYS A 52 -25.82 -9.39 2.02
C CYS A 52 -26.67 -10.58 1.59
N SER A 53 -26.04 -11.56 0.93
CA SER A 53 -26.66 -12.84 0.55
C SER A 53 -26.88 -13.81 1.72
N TYR A 54 -26.57 -13.39 2.94
CA TYR A 54 -26.70 -14.24 4.12
C TYR A 54 -28.15 -14.37 4.57
N GLU A 55 -28.74 -15.52 4.31
CA GLU A 55 -30.03 -15.95 4.84
C GLU A 55 -29.81 -17.19 5.72
N CYS A 56 -30.41 -17.18 6.92
CA CYS A 56 -30.34 -18.30 7.84
C CYS A 56 -31.75 -18.64 8.32
N ASP A 57 -32.34 -19.68 7.74
CA ASP A 57 -33.66 -20.19 8.16
C ASP A 57 -33.61 -20.97 9.48
N LYS A 58 -32.41 -21.15 10.05
CA LYS A 58 -32.21 -21.90 11.29
C LYS A 58 -32.55 -21.02 12.47
N SER A 59 -33.43 -21.53 13.34
CA SER A 59 -33.70 -20.88 14.62
C SER A 59 -32.43 -20.77 15.47
N PRO A 60 -32.30 -19.70 16.28
CA PRO A 60 -31.14 -19.54 17.15
C PRO A 60 -31.02 -20.72 18.11
N THR A 61 -29.84 -21.33 18.18
CA THR A 61 -29.59 -22.57 18.95
C THR A 61 -29.34 -22.35 20.45
N GLY A 62 -29.64 -21.15 20.96
CA GLY A 62 -29.39 -20.73 22.34
C GLY A 62 -27.92 -20.39 22.62
N PRO A 63 -27.49 -20.42 23.89
CA PRO A 63 -26.11 -20.13 24.27
C PRO A 63 -25.10 -21.09 23.62
N LEU A 64 -23.91 -20.57 23.28
CA LEU A 64 -22.87 -21.31 22.58
C LEU A 64 -22.40 -22.54 23.38
N ASN A 65 -22.68 -23.73 22.85
CA ASN A 65 -22.15 -25.00 23.36
C ASN A 65 -20.76 -25.30 22.77
N ARG A 66 -19.70 -24.72 23.35
CA ARG A 66 -18.32 -24.88 22.86
C ARG A 66 -17.88 -26.33 22.66
N LYS A 67 -18.25 -27.25 23.55
CA LYS A 67 -17.89 -28.67 23.45
C LYS A 67 -18.42 -29.31 22.16
N LYS A 68 -19.71 -29.09 21.85
CA LYS A 68 -20.35 -29.61 20.63
C LYS A 68 -19.73 -29.01 19.37
N LEU A 69 -19.38 -27.72 19.40
CA LEU A 69 -18.70 -27.07 18.28
C LEU A 69 -17.34 -27.70 18.00
N ILE A 70 -16.52 -27.90 19.04
CA ILE A 70 -15.19 -28.51 18.90
C ILE A 70 -15.31 -29.95 18.38
N GLU A 71 -16.24 -30.74 18.92
CA GLU A 71 -16.49 -32.10 18.45
C GLU A 71 -16.90 -32.13 16.97
N HIS A 72 -17.78 -31.22 16.55
CA HIS A 72 -18.18 -31.09 15.14
C HIS A 72 -17.00 -30.73 14.23
N ILE A 73 -16.17 -29.76 14.63
CA ILE A 73 -14.97 -29.36 13.86
C ILE A 73 -13.99 -30.53 13.74
N ASN A 74 -13.74 -31.25 14.84
CA ASN A 74 -12.85 -32.41 14.84
C ASN A 74 -13.37 -33.52 13.92
N LYS A 75 -14.68 -33.78 13.98
CA LYS A 75 -15.33 -34.75 13.08
C LYS A 75 -15.17 -34.33 11.62
N GLN A 76 -15.47 -33.07 11.30
CA GLN A 76 -15.33 -32.54 9.94
C GLN A 76 -13.88 -32.63 9.45
N ALA A 77 -12.90 -32.33 10.29
CA ALA A 77 -11.48 -32.42 9.95
C ALA A 77 -11.03 -33.87 9.66
N LEU A 78 -11.56 -34.86 10.40
CA LEU A 78 -11.27 -36.28 10.16
C LEU A 78 -11.98 -36.85 8.93
N GLU A 79 -13.17 -36.35 8.62
CA GLU A 79 -14.00 -36.84 7.50
C GLU A 79 -13.66 -36.17 6.16
N THR A 80 -13.08 -34.97 6.19
CA THR A 80 -12.70 -34.25 4.96
C THR A 80 -11.51 -34.96 4.30
N PRO A 81 -11.66 -35.53 3.09
CA PRO A 81 -10.57 -36.21 2.42
C PRO A 81 -9.51 -35.21 1.93
N ASP A 82 -8.26 -35.65 1.91
CA ASP A 82 -7.17 -34.88 1.32
C ASP A 82 -7.42 -34.63 -0.17
N ARG A 83 -7.23 -33.39 -0.61
CA ARG A 83 -7.33 -33.04 -2.02
C ARG A 83 -6.10 -33.57 -2.75
N PRO A 84 -6.26 -34.34 -3.85
CA PRO A 84 -5.12 -34.86 -4.59
C PRO A 84 -4.30 -33.71 -5.18
N GLU A 85 -3.01 -33.69 -4.90
CA GLU A 85 -2.10 -32.72 -5.50
C GLU A 85 -1.96 -32.99 -7.01
N LEU A 86 -2.40 -32.06 -7.85
CA LEU A 86 -2.21 -32.12 -9.31
C LEU A 86 -0.74 -32.25 -9.72
N LYS A 87 0.17 -31.74 -8.88
CA LYS A 87 1.61 -31.82 -9.10
C LYS A 87 2.33 -31.90 -7.74
N PRO A 88 2.83 -33.08 -7.34
CA PRO A 88 3.47 -33.21 -6.05
C PRO A 88 4.69 -32.30 -5.93
N TYR A 89 4.86 -31.69 -4.75
CA TYR A 89 6.11 -31.01 -4.43
C TYR A 89 7.24 -32.04 -4.41
N VAL A 90 8.32 -31.74 -5.15
CA VAL A 90 9.53 -32.56 -5.14
C VAL A 90 10.61 -31.77 -4.40
N PRO A 91 11.10 -32.26 -3.25
CA PRO A 91 12.15 -31.57 -2.50
C PRO A 91 13.39 -31.37 -3.36
N GLY A 92 13.97 -30.17 -3.31
CA GLY A 92 15.18 -29.81 -4.07
C GLY A 92 14.94 -29.34 -5.51
N VAL A 93 13.70 -29.32 -6.02
CA VAL A 93 13.42 -28.81 -7.37
C VAL A 93 13.24 -27.29 -7.34
N ILE A 94 14.29 -26.57 -7.75
CA ILE A 94 14.25 -25.13 -7.99
C ILE A 94 13.81 -24.90 -9.44
N ARG A 95 12.58 -24.41 -9.66
CA ARG A 95 12.03 -24.15 -11.01
C ARG A 95 12.47 -22.81 -11.62
N GLY A 96 13.04 -21.92 -10.81
CA GLY A 96 13.49 -20.60 -11.23
C GLY A 96 15.01 -20.46 -11.25
N LYS A 97 15.50 -19.36 -11.83
CA LYS A 97 16.91 -18.98 -11.69
C LYS A 97 17.16 -18.56 -10.24
N LYS A 98 18.22 -19.08 -9.63
CA LYS A 98 18.69 -18.57 -8.34
C LYS A 98 19.07 -17.12 -8.53
N TRP A 99 18.50 -16.22 -7.73
CA TRP A 99 18.88 -14.81 -7.77
C TRP A 99 20.37 -14.70 -7.43
N VAL A 100 21.09 -13.95 -8.27
CA VAL A 100 22.49 -13.58 -8.05
C VAL A 100 22.49 -12.09 -7.76
N PRO A 101 23.03 -11.65 -6.61
CA PRO A 101 23.15 -10.23 -6.32
C PRO A 101 23.94 -9.55 -7.45
N PRO A 102 23.49 -8.39 -7.95
CA PRO A 102 24.31 -7.60 -8.86
C PRO A 102 25.64 -7.25 -8.18
N PRO A 103 26.74 -7.10 -8.95
CA PRO A 103 28.01 -6.64 -8.41
C PRO A 103 27.76 -5.36 -7.61
N GLN A 104 28.16 -5.37 -6.34
CA GLN A 104 28.19 -4.13 -5.56
C GLN A 104 29.29 -3.29 -6.19
N GLU A 105 28.93 -2.12 -6.73
CA GLU A 105 29.91 -1.10 -7.09
C GLU A 105 30.88 -0.96 -5.93
N THR A 106 32.17 -1.03 -6.23
CA THR A 106 33.19 -0.82 -5.23
C THR A 106 33.01 0.58 -4.65
N THR A 107 33.33 0.79 -3.37
CA THR A 107 33.23 2.12 -2.73
C THR A 107 33.92 3.20 -3.58
N LYS A 108 34.99 2.84 -4.29
CA LYS A 108 35.73 3.70 -5.21
C LYS A 108 34.93 4.12 -6.45
N GLU A 109 34.08 3.26 -6.99
CA GLU A 109 33.23 3.59 -8.15
C GLU A 109 32.12 4.55 -7.73
N LYS A 110 31.54 4.37 -6.53
CA LYS A 110 30.58 5.32 -5.94
C LYS A 110 31.21 6.67 -5.63
N GLU A 111 32.39 6.66 -4.99
CA GLU A 111 33.14 7.89 -4.70
C GLU A 111 33.53 8.64 -5.98
N ALA A 112 33.81 7.93 -7.08
CA ALA A 112 34.15 8.55 -8.36
C ALA A 112 32.93 9.14 -9.08
N GLU A 113 31.74 8.51 -9.00
CA GLU A 113 30.50 9.07 -9.55
C GLU A 113 29.95 10.23 -8.69
N GLU A 114 30.15 10.20 -7.37
CA GLU A 114 29.74 11.28 -6.45
C GLU A 114 30.70 12.48 -6.45
N GLN A 115 31.92 12.33 -7.01
CA GLN A 115 32.86 13.43 -7.23
C GLN A 115 32.44 14.31 -8.42
N ILE A 116 31.33 15.02 -8.25
CA ILE A 116 31.08 16.24 -9.02
C ILE A 116 32.09 17.26 -8.48
N ALA A 117 33.20 17.47 -9.19
CA ALA A 117 34.16 18.52 -8.88
C ALA A 117 33.50 19.88 -9.13
N ILE A 118 32.94 20.49 -8.09
CA ILE A 118 32.42 21.85 -8.14
C ILE A 118 33.61 22.78 -7.88
N ASP A 119 34.10 23.47 -8.91
CA ASP A 119 35.15 24.49 -8.78
C ASP A 119 34.56 25.75 -8.11
N LEU A 120 34.57 25.73 -6.79
CA LEU A 120 34.14 26.85 -5.92
C LEU A 120 35.39 27.65 -5.56
N GLY A 121 35.97 28.35 -6.54
CA GLY A 121 37.30 28.99 -6.46
C GLY A 121 37.80 29.43 -5.08
N GLU A 122 39.11 29.30 -4.85
CA GLU A 122 39.85 29.25 -3.57
C GLU A 122 39.27 30.01 -2.35
N GLU A 123 38.70 31.20 -2.52
CA GLU A 123 38.09 31.98 -1.45
C GLU A 123 36.84 31.30 -0.84
N TYR A 124 35.98 30.69 -1.65
CA TYR A 124 34.77 30.02 -1.17
C TYR A 124 35.07 28.68 -0.52
N GLU A 125 36.00 27.90 -1.09
CA GLU A 125 36.51 26.67 -0.46
C GLU A 125 37.16 26.93 0.91
N GLN A 126 37.94 28.00 1.03
CA GLN A 126 38.51 28.42 2.32
C GLN A 126 37.44 28.90 3.30
N ALA A 127 36.41 29.62 2.85
CA ALA A 127 35.30 30.04 3.70
C ALA A 127 34.50 28.84 4.19
N LEU A 128 34.19 27.88 3.32
CA LEU A 128 33.45 26.65 3.65
C LEU A 128 34.24 25.73 4.60
N SER A 129 35.55 25.60 4.41
CA SER A 129 36.39 24.75 5.26
C SER A 129 36.66 25.34 6.65
N ASN A 130 36.64 26.67 6.78
CA ASN A 130 36.81 27.36 8.06
C ASN A 130 35.48 27.70 8.75
N ALA A 131 34.34 27.53 8.06
CA ALA A 131 33.02 27.78 8.63
C ALA A 131 32.76 26.83 9.82
N THR A 132 32.16 27.37 10.86
CA THR A 132 31.73 26.58 12.00
C THR A 132 30.52 25.74 11.62
N GLN A 133 30.30 24.66 12.36
CA GLN A 133 29.19 23.75 12.08
C GLN A 133 27.82 24.44 12.19
N GLU A 134 27.70 25.47 13.05
CA GLU A 134 26.47 26.27 13.21
C GLU A 134 26.19 27.09 11.95
N GLU A 135 27.21 27.75 11.40
CA GLU A 135 27.10 28.55 10.16
C GLU A 135 26.77 27.69 8.94
N ILE A 136 27.32 26.48 8.85
CA ILE A 136 26.99 25.52 7.78
C ILE A 136 25.53 25.10 7.87
N ILE A 137 25.00 24.93 9.08
CA ILE A 137 23.60 24.56 9.29
C ILE A 137 22.66 25.71 8.89
N ASP A 138 23.02 26.95 9.23
CA ASP A 138 22.25 28.12 8.86
C ASP A 138 22.24 28.35 7.33
N LEU A 139 23.38 28.12 6.67
CA LEU A 139 23.49 28.18 5.21
C LEU A 139 22.55 27.16 4.53
N ALA A 140 22.53 25.90 5.01
CA ALA A 140 21.67 24.89 4.42
C ALA A 140 20.18 25.11 4.72
N ALA A 141 19.84 25.76 5.85
CA ALA A 141 18.47 26.21 6.12
C ALA A 141 18.01 27.29 5.11
N ILE A 142 18.86 28.27 4.79
CA ILE A 142 18.56 29.32 3.80
C ILE A 142 18.49 28.74 2.38
N LEU A 143 19.36 27.78 2.03
CA LEU A 143 19.33 27.08 0.74
C LEU A 143 18.17 26.06 0.61
N GLY A 144 17.42 25.78 1.68
CA GLY A 144 16.30 24.84 1.65
C GLY A 144 16.69 23.37 1.72
N PHE A 145 17.91 23.03 2.16
CA PHE A 145 18.39 21.66 2.38
C PHE A 145 17.84 21.05 3.67
N HIS A 146 16.52 20.93 3.79
CA HIS A 146 15.84 20.37 4.97
C HIS A 146 16.10 18.86 5.15
N SER A 147 16.50 18.14 4.10
CA SER A 147 16.70 16.67 4.13
C SER A 147 17.97 16.23 4.87
N MET A 148 18.90 17.15 5.14
CA MET A 148 20.16 16.86 5.82
C MET A 148 20.16 17.28 7.30
N MET A 149 19.02 17.73 7.83
CA MET A 149 18.90 18.31 9.17
C MET A 149 17.69 17.75 9.91
N ASN A 150 17.81 17.64 11.23
CA ASN A 150 16.67 17.30 12.05
C ASN A 150 15.70 18.49 12.13
N GLN A 151 14.42 18.23 12.35
CA GLN A 151 13.39 19.27 12.37
C GLN A 151 13.71 20.37 13.40
N ASP A 152 14.25 20.02 14.56
CA ASP A 152 14.60 21.00 15.59
C ASP A 152 15.76 21.93 15.17
N GLN A 153 16.74 21.43 14.41
CA GLN A 153 17.83 22.24 13.87
C GLN A 153 17.31 23.18 12.78
N TYR A 154 16.49 22.66 11.86
CA TYR A 154 15.89 23.45 10.78
C TYR A 154 15.04 24.62 11.33
N HIS A 155 14.19 24.36 12.32
CA HIS A 155 13.36 25.40 12.95
C HIS A 155 14.19 26.36 13.80
N ALA A 156 15.26 25.91 14.46
CA ALA A 156 16.14 26.77 15.26
C ALA A 156 16.86 27.80 14.37
N SER A 157 17.38 27.36 13.23
CA SER A 157 18.02 28.23 12.23
C SER A 157 17.02 29.20 11.57
N LEU A 158 15.80 28.75 11.25
CA LEU A 158 14.77 29.64 10.69
C LEU A 158 14.34 30.75 11.67
N LEU A 159 14.30 30.43 12.97
CA LEU A 159 13.87 31.36 14.02
C LEU A 159 15.02 32.19 14.63
N ASN A 160 16.26 32.00 14.15
CA ASN A 160 17.48 32.55 14.75
C ASN A 160 17.54 32.34 16.28
N SER A 161 16.98 31.22 16.74
CA SER A 161 17.06 30.79 18.13
C SER A 161 18.25 29.84 18.21
N GLY A 162 19.33 30.27 18.87
CA GLY A 162 20.61 29.55 18.89
C GLY A 162 20.49 28.02 19.03
N GLN A 163 21.35 27.29 18.32
CA GLN A 163 21.26 25.84 18.22
C GLN A 163 21.52 25.14 19.56
N PRO A 164 20.81 24.04 19.86
CA PRO A 164 21.04 23.27 21.08
C PRO A 164 22.41 22.59 21.08
N VAL A 165 23.20 22.83 22.13
CA VAL A 165 24.56 22.30 22.31
C VAL A 165 24.56 20.75 22.27
N GLY A 166 25.36 20.17 21.38
CA GLY A 166 25.54 18.72 21.24
C GLY A 166 24.64 18.03 20.21
N LEU A 167 23.76 18.78 19.51
CA LEU A 167 23.10 18.30 18.28
C LEU A 167 23.88 18.80 17.07
N GLY A 168 25.01 18.13 16.79
CA GLY A 168 25.84 18.44 15.62
C GLY A 168 25.71 17.42 14.49
N TRP A 169 26.56 17.55 13.45
CA TRP A 169 26.70 16.57 12.36
C TRP A 169 27.08 15.17 12.89
N ASP A 170 27.88 15.14 13.97
CA ASP A 170 28.28 13.91 14.69
C ASP A 170 27.44 13.67 15.97
N GLY A 171 26.35 14.42 16.13
CA GLY A 171 25.50 14.37 17.32
C GLY A 171 24.44 13.27 17.26
N ILE A 172 24.17 12.61 18.39
CA ILE A 172 23.09 11.62 18.49
C ILE A 172 21.73 12.35 18.51
N THR A 173 21.00 12.30 17.40
CA THR A 173 19.64 12.86 17.31
C THR A 173 18.64 11.99 18.09
N LYS A 174 17.87 12.60 18.99
CA LYS A 174 16.74 11.95 19.66
C LYS A 174 15.44 12.17 18.86
N ALA A 175 14.49 11.25 18.98
CA ALA A 175 13.16 11.41 18.39
C ALA A 175 12.47 12.65 18.98
N SER A 176 11.99 13.55 18.12
CA SER A 176 11.17 14.70 18.49
C SER A 176 9.78 14.62 17.86
N GLN A 177 8.79 15.25 18.49
CA GLN A 177 7.43 15.31 17.94
C GLN A 177 7.42 16.24 16.71
N PRO A 178 6.81 15.81 15.59
CA PRO A 178 6.83 16.61 14.39
C PRO A 178 6.09 17.93 14.60
N LYS A 179 6.78 19.04 14.37
CA LYS A 179 6.19 20.39 14.44
C LYS A 179 5.42 20.67 13.14
N PRO A 180 4.29 21.39 13.20
CA PRO A 180 3.60 21.82 11.99
C PRO A 180 4.52 22.73 11.18
N TYR A 181 4.56 22.50 9.86
CA TYR A 181 5.28 23.39 8.93
C TYR A 181 4.75 24.83 9.08
N PRO A 182 5.62 25.85 9.09
CA PRO A 182 5.16 27.23 9.02
C PRO A 182 4.40 27.41 7.70
N ASN A 183 3.16 27.89 7.78
CA ASN A 183 2.34 28.18 6.61
C ASN A 183 3.11 29.16 5.73
N GLY A 184 3.54 28.71 4.55
CA GLY A 184 4.14 29.59 3.57
C GLY A 184 3.18 30.75 3.31
N THR A 185 3.61 31.97 3.60
CA THR A 185 3.00 33.18 3.04
C THR A 185 3.12 33.07 1.53
N SER A 186 2.03 32.64 0.89
CA SER A 186 1.82 32.86 -0.53
C SER A 186 1.80 34.37 -0.75
N GLN A 187 2.84 34.88 -1.41
CA GLN A 187 2.75 36.06 -2.27
C GLN A 187 3.28 35.68 -3.64
#